data_AF-A0A4Q2Y5D1-F1
#
_entry.id   AF-A0A4Q2Y5D1-F1
#
_cell.length_a   1.000
_cell.length_b   1.000
_cell.length_c   1.000
_cell.angle_alpha   90.00
_cell.angle_beta   90.00
_cell.angle_gamma   90.00
#
_symmetry.space_group_name_H-M   'P 1'
#
loop_
_entity.id
_entity.type
_entity.pdbx_description
1 polymer ?
#
loop_
_entity_poly.entity_id
_entity_poly.type
_entity_poly.pdbx_seq_one_letter_code
_entity_poly.pdbx_strand_id
1 'polypeptide(L)'
;METVTAEDWARGNAYVGKLMGVTTQGARKARNRLAAPPKPPAEPQCPVPPGLQPGDSPTVVVRRHGVCVPTATKWLQSVGRSLAPVGRPRTSLRRRRCG
;
A
#
# COMPACT_ATOMS: atom_id res chain seq x y z
N MET A 1 6.20 -51.94 -13.63
CA MET A 1 5.78 -50.54 -13.80
C MET A 1 5.77 -49.92 -12.43
N GLU A 2 6.74 -49.07 -12.10
CA GLU A 2 6.73 -48.36 -10.82
C GLU A 2 5.68 -47.26 -10.87
N THR A 3 4.63 -47.37 -10.07
CA THR A 3 3.57 -46.37 -9.98
C THR A 3 3.99 -45.28 -9.00
N VAL A 4 4.16 -44.07 -9.51
CA VAL A 4 4.41 -42.88 -8.69
C VAL A 4 3.22 -42.68 -7.75
N THR A 5 3.49 -42.68 -6.45
CA THR A 5 2.46 -42.54 -5.43
C THR A 5 2.14 -41.06 -5.17
N ALA A 6 1.02 -40.80 -4.48
CA ALA A 6 0.70 -39.45 -4.02
C ALA A 6 1.78 -38.90 -3.05
N GLU A 7 2.45 -39.76 -2.31
CA GLU A 7 3.54 -39.39 -1.40
C GLU A 7 4.79 -38.95 -2.16
N ASP A 8 5.11 -39.60 -3.28
CA ASP A 8 6.22 -39.19 -4.16
C ASP A 8 5.97 -37.80 -4.74
N TRP A 9 4.74 -37.52 -5.15
CA TRP A 9 4.33 -36.20 -5.59
C TRP A 9 4.44 -35.15 -4.48
N ALA A 10 4.02 -35.47 -3.25
CA ALA A 10 4.14 -34.57 -2.12
C ALA A 10 5.61 -34.25 -1.79
N ARG A 11 6.50 -35.26 -1.83
CA ARG A 11 7.94 -35.10 -1.63
C ARG A 11 8.56 -34.22 -2.72
N GLY A 12 8.27 -34.49 -3.99
CA GLY A 12 8.77 -33.70 -5.11
C GLY A 12 8.30 -32.24 -5.05
N ASN A 13 7.02 -32.01 -4.77
CA ASN A 13 6.46 -30.66 -4.65
C ASN A 13 7.09 -29.87 -3.47
N ALA A 14 7.32 -30.52 -2.33
CA ALA A 14 8.01 -29.91 -1.20
C ALA A 14 9.48 -29.55 -1.54
N TYR A 15 10.17 -30.41 -2.29
CA TYR A 15 11.54 -30.16 -2.75
C TYR A 15 11.62 -28.95 -3.68
N VAL A 16 10.74 -28.87 -4.68
CA VAL A 16 10.65 -27.71 -5.58
C VAL A 16 10.31 -26.44 -4.81
N GLY A 17 9.37 -26.50 -3.86
CA GLY A 17 9.05 -25.37 -2.99
C GLY A 17 10.27 -24.84 -2.23
N LYS A 18 11.11 -25.74 -1.71
CA LYS A 18 12.37 -25.38 -1.03
C LYS A 18 13.37 -24.70 -1.97
N LEU A 19 13.56 -25.24 -3.19
CA LEU A 19 14.45 -24.65 -4.19
C LEU A 19 14.01 -23.23 -4.59
N MET A 20 12.70 -23.02 -4.71
CA MET A 20 12.12 -21.73 -5.12
C MET A 20 11.95 -20.75 -3.95
N GLY A 21 12.30 -21.14 -2.72
CA GLY A 21 12.08 -20.33 -1.51
C GLY A 21 10.59 -20.12 -1.18
N VAL A 22 9.71 -20.96 -1.70
CA VAL A 22 8.26 -20.89 -1.48
C VAL A 22 7.88 -21.81 -0.33
N THR A 23 7.45 -21.21 0.78
CA THR A 23 6.88 -21.96 1.90
C THR A 23 5.41 -22.30 1.63
N THR A 24 4.94 -23.42 2.18
CA THR A 24 3.52 -23.80 2.16
C THR A 24 2.62 -22.70 2.75
N GLN A 25 3.08 -22.01 3.79
CA GLN A 25 2.39 -20.87 4.38
C GLN A 25 2.30 -19.69 3.40
N GLY A 26 3.39 -19.36 2.71
CA GLY A 26 3.43 -18.31 1.69
C GLY A 26 2.49 -18.60 0.52
N ALA A 27 2.53 -19.83 0.00
CA ALA A 27 1.63 -20.28 -1.06
C ALA A 27 0.15 -20.22 -0.63
N ARG A 28 -0.18 -20.67 0.58
CA ARG A 28 -1.54 -20.57 1.14
C ARG A 28 -2.00 -19.12 1.27
N LYS A 29 -1.13 -18.23 1.75
CA LYS A 29 -1.44 -16.80 1.87
C LYS A 29 -1.65 -16.14 0.51
N ALA A 30 -0.83 -16.49 -0.49
CA ALA A 30 -0.99 -16.01 -1.86
C ALA A 30 -2.32 -16.48 -2.46
N ARG A 31 -2.66 -17.77 -2.31
CA ARG A 31 -3.96 -18.30 -2.75
C ARG A 31 -5.13 -17.55 -2.12
N ASN A 32 -5.09 -17.32 -0.81
CA ASN A 32 -6.14 -16.58 -0.12
C ASN A 32 -6.25 -15.12 -0.60
N ARG A 33 -5.13 -14.48 -0.97
CA ARG A 33 -5.14 -13.13 -1.55
C ARG A 33 -5.73 -13.09 -2.95
N LEU A 34 -5.45 -14.10 -3.78
CA LEU A 34 -5.98 -14.21 -5.14
C LEU A 34 -7.48 -14.55 -5.14
N ALA A 35 -7.94 -15.31 -4.15
CA ALA A 35 -9.35 -15.64 -3.98
C ALA A 35 -10.16 -14.49 -3.33
N ALA A 36 -9.50 -13.57 -2.63
CA ALA A 36 -10.17 -12.43 -2.01
C ALA A 36 -10.45 -11.33 -3.05
N PRO A 37 -11.63 -10.70 -3.03
CA PRO A 37 -11.88 -9.52 -3.84
C PRO A 37 -10.89 -8.39 -3.44
N PRO A 38 -10.54 -7.50 -4.39
CA PRO A 38 -9.64 -6.39 -4.09
C PRO A 38 -10.21 -5.57 -2.93
N LYS A 39 -9.38 -5.35 -1.90
CA LYS A 39 -9.79 -4.52 -0.76
C LYS A 39 -10.05 -3.10 -1.28
N PRO A 40 -11.22 -2.50 -1.02
CA PRO A 40 -11.46 -1.13 -1.41
C PRO A 40 -10.40 -0.23 -0.76
N PRO A 41 -9.98 0.86 -1.42
CA PRO A 41 -9.12 1.85 -0.80
C PRO A 41 -9.77 2.28 0.52
N ALA A 42 -8.98 2.31 1.59
CA ALA A 42 -9.50 2.71 2.90
C ALA A 42 -10.09 4.11 2.75
N GLU A 43 -11.39 4.25 3.05
CA GLU A 43 -12.01 5.57 3.09
C GLU A 43 -11.27 6.43 4.11
N PRO A 44 -10.94 7.69 3.77
CA PRO A 44 -10.32 8.60 4.72
C PRO A 44 -11.27 8.76 5.92
N GLN A 45 -10.84 8.27 7.08
CA GLN A 45 -11.64 8.23 8.31
C GLN A 45 -12.09 9.61 8.80
N CYS A 46 -11.53 10.70 8.26
CA CYS A 46 -11.90 12.07 8.58
C CYS A 46 -11.98 12.91 7.29
N PRO A 47 -13.17 13.09 6.69
CA PRO A 47 -13.34 13.97 5.55
C PRO A 47 -12.89 15.40 5.93
N VAL A 48 -12.16 16.04 5.01
CA VAL A 48 -11.68 17.41 5.19
C VAL A 48 -12.88 18.36 5.11
N PRO A 49 -13.13 19.22 6.10
CA PRO A 49 -14.27 20.12 6.06
C PRO A 49 -14.10 21.17 4.94
N PRO A 50 -15.21 21.57 4.27
CA PRO A 50 -15.18 22.58 3.24
C PRO A 50 -14.79 23.94 3.83
N GLY A 51 -14.03 24.74 3.05
CA GLY A 51 -13.66 26.11 3.44
C GLY A 51 -12.39 26.24 4.30
N LEU A 52 -11.62 25.17 4.47
CA LEU A 52 -10.24 25.25 4.96
C LEU A 52 -9.34 25.94 3.94
N GLN A 53 -8.51 26.89 4.41
CA GLN A 53 -7.52 27.56 3.58
C GLN A 53 -6.13 26.94 3.80
N PRO A 54 -5.27 26.83 2.77
CA PRO A 54 -3.90 26.35 2.94
C PRO A 54 -3.07 27.15 3.97
N GLY A 55 -3.41 28.43 4.17
CA GLY A 55 -2.75 29.33 5.11
C GLY A 55 -3.29 29.27 6.55
N ASP A 56 -4.31 28.46 6.83
CA ASP A 56 -4.86 28.34 8.19
C ASP A 56 -3.84 27.70 9.14
N SER A 57 -3.74 28.23 10.36
CA SER A 57 -2.92 27.62 11.40
C SER A 57 -3.60 26.34 11.94
N PRO A 58 -2.85 25.24 12.18
CA PRO A 58 -3.41 24.03 12.79
C PRO A 58 -4.19 24.31 14.08
N THR A 59 -3.74 25.26 14.89
CA THR A 59 -4.40 25.64 16.16
C THR A 59 -5.76 26.32 15.94
N VAL A 60 -5.94 27.03 14.83
CA VAL A 60 -7.21 27.65 14.44
C VAL A 60 -8.18 26.56 13.97
N VAL A 61 -7.70 25.62 13.16
CA VAL A 61 -8.49 24.47 12.67
C VAL A 61 -8.98 23.59 13.82
N VAL A 62 -8.10 23.30 14.79
CA VAL A 62 -8.45 22.56 16.02
C VAL A 62 -9.60 23.24 16.76
N ARG A 63 -9.50 24.56 16.99
CA ARG A 63 -10.54 25.31 17.72
C ARG A 63 -11.84 25.41 16.94
N ARG A 64 -11.79 25.57 15.63
CA ARG A 64 -12.97 25.73 14.76
C ARG A 64 -13.73 24.43 14.55
N HIS A 65 -13.04 23.29 14.51
CA HIS A 65 -13.62 22.00 14.14
C HIS A 65 -13.58 20.94 15.26
N GLY A 66 -13.04 21.27 16.44
CA GLY A 66 -13.02 20.36 17.59
C GLY A 66 -12.19 19.09 17.37
N VAL A 67 -11.14 19.16 16.55
CA VAL A 67 -10.27 18.00 16.23
C VAL A 67 -8.92 18.09 16.92
N CYS A 68 -8.18 16.98 16.97
CA CYS A 68 -6.80 17.01 17.46
C CYS A 68 -5.82 17.62 16.44
N VAL A 69 -4.70 18.15 16.94
CA VAL A 69 -3.64 18.78 16.12
C VAL A 69 -3.18 17.89 14.96
N PRO A 70 -2.94 16.56 15.12
CA PRO A 70 -2.56 15.70 14.01
C PRO A 70 -3.59 15.63 12.87
N THR A 71 -4.88 15.65 13.21
CA THR A 71 -5.98 15.65 12.23
C THR A 71 -6.04 16.99 11.49
N ALA A 72 -5.94 18.10 12.23
CA ALA A 72 -5.86 19.43 11.63
C ALA A 72 -4.68 19.58 10.66
N THR A 73 -3.49 19.08 11.04
CA THR A 73 -2.30 19.10 10.18
C THR A 73 -2.50 18.25 8.93
N LYS A 74 -3.10 17.06 9.03
CA LYS A 74 -3.42 16.21 7.87
C LYS A 74 -4.40 16.91 6.92
N TRP A 75 -5.42 17.56 7.45
CA TRP A 75 -6.38 18.31 6.66
C TRP A 75 -5.72 19.48 5.91
N LEU A 76 -4.88 20.26 6.57
CA LEU A 76 -4.15 21.35 5.93
C LEU A 76 -3.19 20.83 4.85
N GLN A 77 -2.52 19.70 5.08
CA GLN A 77 -1.70 19.04 4.05
C GLN A 77 -2.51 18.59 2.83
N SER A 78 -3.74 18.09 3.02
CA SER A 78 -4.60 17.72 1.89
C SER A 78 -5.14 18.94 1.12
N VAL A 79 -5.36 20.07 1.79
CA VAL A 79 -5.80 21.32 1.14
C VAL A 79 -4.65 22.00 0.38
N GLY A 80 -3.44 21.99 0.94
CA GLY A 80 -2.23 22.49 0.28
C GLY A 80 -1.69 21.59 -0.83
N ARG A 81 -2.05 20.29 -0.81
CA ARG A 81 -1.84 19.35 -1.92
C ARG A 81 -3.08 19.30 -2.80
N SER A 82 -3.48 20.42 -3.39
CA SER A 82 -4.34 20.39 -4.57
C SER A 82 -3.75 19.38 -5.54
N LEU A 83 -4.55 18.35 -5.85
CA LEU A 83 -4.21 17.19 -6.65
C LEU A 83 -3.51 17.62 -7.95
N ALA A 84 -2.17 17.57 -7.95
CA ALA A 84 -1.48 17.30 -9.20
C ALA A 84 -2.03 15.95 -9.69
N PRO A 85 -2.57 15.85 -10.92
CA PRO A 85 -3.03 14.57 -11.43
C PRO A 85 -1.86 13.60 -11.28
N VAL A 86 -2.15 12.40 -10.79
CA VAL A 86 -1.20 11.29 -10.69
C VAL A 86 -0.86 10.80 -12.10
N GLY A 87 -0.20 11.66 -12.88
CA GLY A 87 0.61 11.30 -14.01
C GLY A 87 1.97 10.92 -13.45
N ARG A 88 2.23 9.60 -13.42
CA ARG A 88 3.51 9.00 -13.03
C ARG A 88 4.72 9.84 -13.49
N PRO A 89 5.66 10.14 -12.58
CA PRO A 89 7.07 10.23 -12.95
C PRO A 89 7.77 8.99 -12.39
N ARG A 90 7.87 7.95 -13.21
CA ARG A 90 8.92 6.92 -13.09
C ARG A 90 9.44 6.78 -14.51
N THR A 91 10.66 7.18 -14.81
CA THR A 91 11.86 6.55 -14.26
C THR A 91 13.05 7.51 -14.16
N SER A 92 13.64 7.55 -12.98
CA SER A 92 15.05 7.83 -12.77
C SER A 92 15.94 6.89 -13.59
N LEU A 93 16.99 7.44 -14.22
CA LEU A 93 18.40 7.01 -14.23
C LEU A 93 19.07 7.31 -15.56
N ARG A 94 19.99 8.28 -15.58
CA ARG A 94 21.39 7.96 -15.87
C ARG A 94 22.35 9.06 -15.39
N ARG A 95 23.29 8.60 -14.56
CA ARG A 95 24.57 9.23 -14.22
C ARG A 95 25.30 9.73 -15.47
N ARG A 96 26.03 10.84 -15.31
CA ARG A 96 27.50 11.05 -15.52
C ARG A 96 27.75 12.56 -15.35
N ARG A 97 28.33 13.01 -14.22
CA ARG A 97 29.76 13.06 -13.85
C ARG A 97 30.55 14.01 -14.75
N CYS A 98 31.03 15.08 -14.10
CA CYS A 98 32.19 15.96 -14.31
C CYS A 98 32.84 16.04 -15.70
N GLY A 99 33.00 17.29 -16.13
CA GLY A 99 33.94 17.79 -17.12
C GLY A 99 33.91 19.30 -17.04
#